data_AF-A0A1V4QLZ7-F1
#
_entry.id   AF-A0A1V4QLZ7-F1
#
_cell.length_a   1.000
_cell.length_b   1.000
_cell.length_c   1.000
_cell.angle_alpha   90.00
_cell.angle_beta   90.00
_cell.angle_gamma   90.00
#
_symmetry.space_group_name_H-M   'P 1'
#
loop_
_entity.id
_entity.type
_entity.pdbx_description
1 polymer ?
#
loop_
_entity_poly.entity_id
_entity_poly.type
_entity_poly.pdbx_seq_one_letter_code
_entity_poly.pdbx_strand_id
1 'polypeptide(L)'
;ASFQPTFHKWAGEVCRGFQLHVTDRQSFKPYFTTLSLIAAIRELYPEQFAWRPPPYEYEYERLPFDLLTGDGAIRAGLEQGRPVVELEQDWQTGLEKYLEIRQHYLIYPD
;
A
#
# COMPACT_ATOMS: atom_id res chain seq x y z
N ALA A 1 -1.61 13.36 -15.40
CA ALA A 1 -1.01 14.56 -14.76
C ALA A 1 0.52 14.45 -14.78
N SER A 2 1.25 15.57 -14.69
CA SER A 2 2.71 15.59 -14.57
C SER A 2 3.17 16.50 -13.43
N PHE A 3 4.25 16.13 -12.76
CA PHE A 3 4.84 16.86 -11.63
C PHE A 3 6.36 16.72 -11.65
N GLN A 4 7.08 17.79 -11.30
CA GLN A 4 8.54 17.77 -11.17
C GLN A 4 8.91 18.00 -9.70
N PRO A 5 9.35 16.96 -8.96
CA PRO A 5 9.76 17.11 -7.57
C PRO A 5 10.94 18.07 -7.44
N THR A 6 10.92 18.92 -6.41
CA THR A 6 12.01 19.86 -6.11
C THR A 6 13.06 19.27 -5.15
N PHE A 7 12.77 18.13 -4.51
CA PHE A 7 13.66 17.45 -3.56
C PHE A 7 13.33 15.95 -3.45
N HIS A 8 14.24 15.18 -2.83
CA HIS A 8 14.18 13.71 -2.67
C HIS A 8 14.05 12.91 -3.98
N LYS A 9 13.19 11.88 -3.99
CA LYS A 9 13.10 10.89 -5.08
C LYS A 9 12.70 11.60 -6.37
N TRP A 10 13.44 11.33 -7.44
CA TRP A 10 13.17 11.89 -8.77
C TRP A 10 13.24 13.43 -8.82
N ALA A 11 14.03 14.05 -7.94
CA ALA A 11 14.20 15.50 -7.92
C ALA A 11 14.75 16.03 -9.26
N GLY A 12 14.11 17.05 -9.81
CA GLY A 12 14.45 17.60 -11.12
C GLY A 12 13.89 16.81 -12.30
N GLU A 13 13.27 15.65 -12.10
CA GLU A 13 12.70 14.81 -13.16
C GLU A 13 11.20 15.02 -13.32
N VAL A 14 10.70 15.03 -14.56
CA VAL A 14 9.26 15.13 -14.83
C VAL A 14 8.62 13.76 -14.64
N CYS A 15 7.93 13.59 -13.52
CA CYS A 15 7.14 12.40 -13.21
C CYS A 15 5.75 12.49 -13.83
N ARG A 16 5.26 11.38 -14.39
CA ARG A 16 3.88 11.24 -14.90
C ARG A 16 3.09 10.30 -14.01
N GLY A 17 1.84 10.64 -13.77
CA GLY A 17 0.96 9.80 -12.96
C GLY A 17 -0.40 10.42 -12.69
N PHE A 18 -0.95 10.06 -11.53
CA PHE A 18 -2.31 10.39 -11.11
C PHE A 18 -2.28 11.18 -9.82
N GLN A 19 -3.25 12.10 -9.67
CA GLN A 19 -3.56 12.71 -8.39
C GLN A 19 -4.87 12.09 -7.90
N LEU A 20 -4.86 11.47 -6.73
CA LEU A 20 -6.07 10.90 -6.13
C LEU A 20 -6.85 12.01 -5.43
N HIS A 21 -8.05 12.28 -5.91
CA HIS A 21 -9.00 13.22 -5.29
C HIS A 21 -10.11 12.40 -4.64
N VAL A 22 -10.14 12.36 -3.31
CA VAL A 22 -11.17 11.64 -2.56
C VAL A 22 -12.40 12.54 -2.44
N THR A 23 -13.46 12.20 -3.18
CA THR A 23 -14.72 12.96 -3.19
C THR A 23 -15.71 12.52 -2.12
N ASP A 24 -15.62 11.28 -1.68
CA ASP A 24 -16.36 10.72 -0.55
C ASP A 24 -15.41 9.93 0.33
N ARG A 25 -15.20 10.43 1.55
CA ARG A 25 -14.28 9.82 2.52
C ARG A 25 -14.82 8.52 3.11
N GLN A 26 -16.14 8.36 3.21
CA GLN A 26 -16.73 7.20 3.89
C GLN A 26 -16.68 5.93 3.02
N SER A 27 -16.76 6.07 1.70
CA SER A 27 -16.62 4.94 0.77
C SER A 27 -15.17 4.65 0.37
N PHE A 28 -14.25 5.59 0.55
CA PHE A 28 -12.87 5.43 0.11
C PHE A 28 -12.08 4.47 1.00
N LYS A 29 -11.62 3.36 0.41
CA LYS A 29 -10.70 2.39 1.05
C LYS A 29 -9.25 2.67 0.62
N PRO A 30 -8.47 3.47 1.37
CA PRO A 30 -7.13 3.91 0.94
C PRO A 30 -6.15 2.75 0.74
N TYR A 31 -6.16 1.78 1.67
CA TYR A 31 -5.24 0.63 1.61
C TYR A 31 -5.54 -0.28 0.42
N PHE A 32 -6.79 -0.70 0.27
CA PHE A 32 -7.28 -1.46 -0.88
C PHE A 32 -6.94 -0.75 -2.20
N THR A 33 -7.28 0.53 -2.33
CA THR A 33 -7.05 1.32 -3.55
C THR A 33 -5.57 1.35 -3.92
N THR A 34 -4.69 1.56 -2.95
CA THR A 34 -3.24 1.61 -3.18
C THR A 34 -2.70 0.26 -3.65
N LEU A 35 -3.15 -0.85 -3.05
CA LEU A 35 -2.80 -2.20 -3.49
C LEU A 35 -3.30 -2.49 -4.91
N SER A 36 -4.52 -2.04 -5.26
CA SER A 36 -5.05 -2.16 -6.63
C SER A 36 -4.21 -1.39 -7.64
N LEU A 37 -3.75 -0.18 -7.30
CA LEU A 37 -2.85 0.60 -8.15
C LEU A 37 -1.50 -0.11 -8.33
N ILE A 38 -0.93 -0.65 -7.26
CA ILE A 38 0.32 -1.40 -7.34
C ILE A 38 0.15 -2.66 -8.21
N ALA A 39 -0.93 -3.41 -8.03
CA ALA A 39 -1.25 -4.58 -8.86
C ALA A 39 -1.33 -4.20 -10.35
N ALA A 40 -2.09 -3.15 -10.67
CA ALA A 40 -2.25 -2.67 -12.04
C ALA A 40 -0.92 -2.17 -12.65
N ILE A 41 -0.10 -1.44 -11.89
CA ILE A 41 1.21 -0.97 -12.38
C ILE A 41 2.15 -2.16 -12.64
N ARG A 42 2.16 -3.17 -11.75
CA ARG A 42 2.95 -4.40 -11.93
C ARG A 42 2.54 -5.17 -13.18
N GLU A 43 1.24 -5.25 -13.43
CA GLU A 43 0.69 -5.93 -14.61
C GLU A 43 1.01 -5.17 -15.92
N LEU A 44 0.87 -3.84 -15.91
CA LEU A 44 1.05 -3.01 -17.11
C LEU A 44 2.52 -2.73 -17.44
N TYR A 45 3.40 -2.72 -16.44
CA TYR A 45 4.81 -2.35 -16.58
C TYR A 45 5.77 -3.34 -15.89
N PRO A 46 5.69 -4.65 -16.18
CA PRO A 46 6.43 -5.68 -15.43
C PRO A 46 7.95 -5.51 -15.48
N GLU A 47 8.49 -5.08 -16.63
CA GLU A 47 9.93 -4.87 -16.82
C GLU A 47 10.47 -3.60 -16.16
N GLN A 48 9.60 -2.66 -15.80
CA GLN A 48 9.98 -1.38 -15.18
C GLN A 48 9.67 -1.34 -13.69
N PHE A 49 8.78 -2.21 -13.22
CA PHE A 49 8.41 -2.27 -11.82
C PHE A 49 9.51 -2.92 -10.99
N ALA A 50 9.86 -2.29 -9.86
CA ALA A 50 10.76 -2.87 -8.88
C ALA A 50 10.29 -2.55 -7.46
N TRP A 51 10.38 -3.54 -6.57
CA TRP A 51 10.33 -3.28 -5.14
C TRP A 51 11.61 -2.56 -4.72
N ARG A 52 11.50 -1.57 -3.84
CA ARG A 52 12.69 -0.92 -3.26
C ARG A 52 13.47 -1.98 -2.47
N PRO A 53 14.78 -2.17 -2.70
CA PRO A 53 15.60 -3.07 -1.89
C PRO A 53 15.88 -2.45 -0.50
N PRO A 54 16.28 -3.26 0.50
CA PRO A 54 16.88 -2.73 1.73
C PRO A 54 18.14 -1.90 1.42
N PRO A 55 18.56 -1.00 2.34
CA PRO A 55 17.98 -0.76 3.66
C PRO A 55 16.79 0.22 3.65
N TYR A 56 16.01 0.18 4.74
CA TYR A 56 14.96 1.14 5.03
C TYR A 56 14.92 1.47 6.51
N GLU A 57 15.09 2.75 6.84
CA GLU A 57 15.24 3.23 8.22
C GLU A 57 16.39 2.49 8.95
N TYR A 58 16.09 1.76 10.03
CA TYR A 58 17.06 0.98 10.81
C TYR A 58 17.03 -0.52 10.48
N GLU A 59 16.37 -0.92 9.39
CA GLU A 59 16.30 -2.30 8.90
C GLU A 59 17.13 -2.48 7.63
N TYR A 60 17.91 -3.57 7.59
CA TYR A 60 18.97 -3.80 6.60
C TYR A 60 18.79 -5.08 5.80
N GLU A 61 17.88 -5.97 6.20
CA GLU A 61 17.69 -7.27 5.57
C GLU A 61 16.31 -7.38 4.92
N ARG A 62 15.25 -6.95 5.63
CA ARG A 62 13.88 -7.09 5.14
C ARG A 62 13.56 -6.07 4.05
N LEU A 63 12.74 -6.48 3.09
CA LEU A 63 12.22 -5.56 2.09
C LEU A 63 11.38 -4.46 2.77
N PRO A 64 11.59 -3.18 2.40
CA PRO A 64 10.82 -2.05 2.92
C PRO A 64 9.30 -2.25 2.82
N PHE A 65 8.83 -2.86 1.72
CA PHE A 65 7.40 -3.12 1.52
C PHE A 65 6.88 -4.11 2.58
N ASP A 66 7.58 -5.23 2.78
CA ASP A 66 7.22 -6.27 3.74
C ASP A 66 7.29 -5.78 5.20
N LEU A 67 8.05 -4.71 5.47
CA LEU A 67 8.04 -4.04 6.79
C LEU A 67 6.79 -3.19 6.96
N LEU A 68 6.47 -2.37 5.95
CA LEU A 68 5.33 -1.46 5.98
C LEU A 68 4.00 -2.21 6.00
N THR A 69 3.93 -3.39 5.38
CA THR A 69 2.76 -4.27 5.40
C THR A 69 2.74 -5.26 6.58
N GLY A 70 3.76 -5.23 7.45
CA GLY A 70 3.89 -6.12 8.61
C GLY A 70 4.62 -7.43 8.29
N ASP A 71 4.33 -8.04 7.15
CA ASP A 71 4.99 -9.24 6.62
C ASP A 71 5.05 -9.26 5.08
N GLY A 72 5.55 -10.37 4.52
CA GLY A 72 5.68 -10.57 3.07
C GLY A 72 4.45 -11.16 2.37
N ALA A 73 3.35 -11.45 3.06
CA ALA A 73 2.18 -12.12 2.47
C ALA A 73 1.52 -11.26 1.39
N ILE A 74 1.38 -9.95 1.63
CA ILE A 74 0.81 -9.01 0.66
C ILE A 74 1.66 -8.94 -0.61
N ARG A 75 2.99 -8.80 -0.46
CA ARG A 75 3.90 -8.76 -1.59
C ARG A 75 3.83 -10.05 -2.40
N ALA A 76 3.92 -11.20 -1.74
CA ALA A 76 3.84 -12.51 -2.39
C ALA A 76 2.51 -12.70 -3.14
N GLY A 77 1.39 -12.28 -2.54
CA GLY A 77 0.09 -12.34 -3.18
C GLY A 77 -0.03 -11.46 -4.42
N LEU A 78 0.49 -10.22 -4.35
CA LEU A 78 0.60 -9.35 -5.52
C LEU A 78 1.49 -9.97 -6.60
N GLU A 79 2.65 -10.52 -6.21
CA GLU A 79 3.60 -11.18 -7.12
C GLU A 79 2.99 -12.37 -7.86
N GLN A 80 2.08 -13.10 -7.21
CA GLN A 80 1.32 -14.20 -7.80
C GLN A 80 0.11 -13.75 -8.63
N GLY A 81 -0.16 -12.45 -8.70
CA GLY A 81 -1.31 -11.91 -9.42
C GLY A 81 -2.65 -12.20 -8.74
N ARG A 82 -2.67 -12.47 -7.43
CA ARG A 82 -3.92 -12.65 -6.67
C ARG A 82 -4.74 -11.35 -6.76
N PRO A 83 -6.05 -11.42 -7.07
CA PRO A 83 -6.92 -10.25 -7.02
C PRO A 83 -6.88 -9.58 -5.64
N VAL A 84 -6.79 -8.24 -5.61
CA VAL A 84 -6.70 -7.48 -4.35
C VAL A 84 -7.92 -7.70 -3.45
N VAL A 85 -9.09 -8.00 -4.02
CA VAL A 85 -10.29 -8.39 -3.28
C VAL A 85 -10.12 -9.68 -2.48
N GLU A 86 -9.33 -10.63 -2.98
CA GLU A 86 -9.00 -11.86 -2.25
C GLU A 86 -7.97 -11.59 -1.16
N LEU A 87 -6.94 -10.79 -1.47
CA LEU A 87 -5.98 -10.34 -0.45
C LEU A 87 -6.70 -9.62 0.70
N GLU A 88 -7.73 -8.82 0.39
CA GLU A 88 -8.50 -8.11 1.41
C GLU A 88 -9.20 -9.04 2.40
N GLN A 89 -9.60 -10.24 1.97
CA GLN A 89 -10.21 -11.22 2.86
C GLN A 89 -9.21 -11.72 3.92
N ASP A 90 -7.93 -11.84 3.57
CA ASP A 90 -6.90 -12.42 4.45
C ASP A 90 -6.74 -11.61 5.76
N TRP A 91 -6.99 -10.29 5.74
CA TRP A 91 -6.89 -9.45 6.93
C TRP A 91 -8.23 -9.11 7.61
N GLN A 92 -9.39 -9.50 7.05
CA GLN A 92 -10.70 -9.16 7.66
C GLN A 92 -10.84 -9.74 9.06
N THR A 93 -10.50 -11.03 9.26
CA THR A 93 -10.56 -11.67 10.58
C THR A 93 -9.74 -10.94 11.63
N GLY A 94 -8.53 -10.49 11.25
CA GLY A 94 -7.66 -9.72 12.14
C GLY A 94 -8.21 -8.33 12.44
N LEU A 95 -8.80 -7.68 11.44
CA LEU A 95 -9.44 -6.38 11.56
C LEU A 95 -10.67 -6.44 12.47
N GLU A 96 -11.57 -7.41 12.27
CA GLU A 96 -12.76 -7.63 13.11
C GLU A 96 -12.37 -7.81 14.58
N LYS A 97 -11.39 -8.69 14.85
CA LYS A 97 -10.86 -8.89 16.20
C LYS A 97 -10.27 -7.59 16.78
N TYR A 98 -9.57 -6.80 15.98
CA TYR A 98 -9.03 -5.52 16.43
C TYR A 98 -10.15 -4.51 16.75
N LEU A 99 -11.20 -4.45 15.94
CA LEU A 99 -12.38 -3.60 16.16
C LEU A 99 -13.11 -3.95 17.46
N GLU A 100 -13.11 -5.23 17.87
CA GLU A 100 -13.61 -5.66 19.18
C GLU A 100 -12.67 -5.25 20.31
N ILE A 101 -11.37 -5.50 20.17
CA ILE A 101 -10.36 -5.18 21.20
C ILE A 101 -10.37 -3.68 21.50
N ARG A 102 -10.39 -2.82 20.47
CA ARG A 102 -10.27 -1.37 20.63
C ARG A 102 -11.40 -0.76 21.45
N GLN A 103 -12.60 -1.37 21.50
CA GLN A 103 -13.76 -0.85 22.25
C GLN A 103 -13.43 -0.59 23.72
N HIS A 104 -12.57 -1.41 24.32
CA HIS A 104 -12.15 -1.27 25.73
C HIS A 104 -11.30 -0.02 26.00
N TYR A 105 -10.78 0.61 24.93
CA TYR A 105 -9.81 1.69 25.01
C TYR A 105 -10.30 2.97 24.32
N LEU A 106 -11.51 2.98 23.76
CA LEU A 106 -12.08 4.16 23.13
C LEU A 106 -12.45 5.22 24.17
N ILE A 107 -11.96 6.45 23.97
CA ILE A 107 -12.32 7.63 24.76
C ILE A 107 -13.31 8.55 24.03
N TYR A 108 -13.60 8.26 22.76
CA TYR A 108 -14.62 8.91 21.95
C TYR A 108 -15.54 7.85 21.34
N PRO A 109 -16.81 8.17 21.06
CA PRO A 109 -17.70 7.25 20.35
C PRO A 109 -17.12 6.83 19.02
N ASP A 110 -17.44 5.59 18.63
CA ASP A 110 -17.11 5.04 17.32
C ASP A 110 -18.02 5.59 16.21
#